data_AF-A0A2N5W1S3-F1
#
_entry.id   AF-A0A2N5W1S3-F1
#
_cell.length_a   1.000
_cell.length_b   1.000
_cell.length_c   1.000
_cell.angle_alpha   90.00
_cell.angle_beta   90.00
_cell.angle_gamma   90.00
#
_symmetry.space_group_name_H-M   'P 1'
#
loop_
_entity.id
_entity.type
_entity.pdbx_description
1 polymer ?
#
loop_
_entity_poly.entity_id
_entity_poly.type
_entity_poly.pdbx_seq_one_letter_code
_entity_poly.pdbx_strand_id
1 'polypeptide(L)'
;MKRKVDICSKLATSEPLPAQPSQSHSIPSICTSSGVRTHDPHPVYIADTFSPNTGIGKPSGQEKKKKQHYIDHLLVKESQLRKTMKQIRSQIEKNRSGFVTLKAENDEDMWHAYNLVTVGDEVRSVAVRKIVVETNSATGSKDSHRVKLNLTIEVKKVSYSGVEMPSTTTEAGAGMTSQPTTASASSGGASLHLSGQISKQNEHVKLGAFHTLDLEPEREFTIIKGPDGWDSLHVQRLADATDTSKSAEVGAILADDSGRATICLIGAHTTLIKQRIEVPLSKAKKPGQASDKSLDKYYKQIYDAVVKHFNFSLLRMVIIASPGLTKDAVFEAIFSQAVKANNKAILTSKSKFQRIYTPTIHLQSLNQILSTPEILNQLKDTKYSKEIQALNRFQKMMEEDPLRALYGEVHVDRAAERAAVGTLLISDSLFRNPDPEKRKKFIKLTESVQQFGGEVLVFSSMHSTGTRLNELTGVAAILTYPLDMELIDQEENEP
;
A
#
# COMPACT_ATOMS: atom_id res chain seq x y z
N MET A 1 -35.41 -21.08 -63.38
CA MET A 1 -34.89 -20.03 -64.29
C MET A 1 -33.37 -20.10 -64.34
N LYS A 2 -32.74 -19.72 -65.47
CA LYS A 2 -31.28 -19.76 -65.66
C LYS A 2 -30.63 -18.47 -65.13
N ARG A 3 -29.49 -18.56 -64.44
CA ARG A 3 -28.18 -18.10 -64.94
C ARG A 3 -27.05 -18.59 -64.03
N LYS A 4 -25.82 -18.44 -64.51
CA LYS A 4 -24.67 -19.31 -64.22
C LYS A 4 -23.42 -18.43 -64.00
N VAL A 5 -22.41 -19.02 -63.34
CA VAL A 5 -20.98 -18.96 -63.71
C VAL A 5 -20.01 -17.97 -63.00
N ASP A 6 -18.99 -18.61 -62.39
CA ASP A 6 -17.54 -18.28 -62.26
C ASP A 6 -17.01 -17.24 -61.26
N ILE A 7 -15.75 -17.32 -60.76
CA ILE A 7 -14.73 -18.39 -60.53
C ILE A 7 -13.69 -17.74 -59.58
N CYS A 8 -13.11 -18.47 -58.62
CA CYS A 8 -11.65 -18.68 -58.43
C CYS A 8 -11.29 -19.16 -57.02
N SER A 9 -10.30 -20.05 -56.95
CA SER A 9 -9.80 -20.73 -55.76
C SER A 9 -8.49 -20.14 -55.24
N LYS A 10 -8.16 -20.41 -53.96
CA LYS A 10 -6.93 -21.11 -53.55
C LYS A 10 -6.82 -21.31 -52.03
N LEU A 11 -6.62 -22.57 -51.62
CA LEU A 11 -5.89 -22.91 -50.39
C LEU A 11 -4.39 -22.90 -50.69
N ALA A 12 -3.53 -22.70 -49.68
CA ALA A 12 -2.35 -23.55 -49.42
C ALA A 12 -1.60 -23.14 -48.13
N THR A 13 -1.60 -24.07 -47.17
CA THR A 13 -0.44 -24.70 -46.50
C THR A 13 0.86 -23.95 -46.19
N SER A 14 1.41 -24.30 -45.03
CA SER A 14 2.69 -23.92 -44.40
C SER A 14 3.94 -24.66 -44.95
N GLU A 15 5.10 -24.34 -44.35
CA GLU A 15 6.37 -25.11 -44.26
C GLU A 15 7.53 -24.79 -45.29
N PRO A 16 8.82 -25.17 -45.06
CA PRO A 16 9.84 -24.20 -44.59
C PRO A 16 11.25 -24.22 -45.29
N LEU A 17 12.27 -23.57 -44.68
CA LEU A 17 13.75 -23.66 -44.92
C LEU A 17 14.30 -22.93 -46.20
N PRO A 18 15.63 -22.73 -46.42
CA PRO A 18 16.85 -23.18 -45.69
C PRO A 18 17.92 -22.05 -45.42
N ALA A 19 19.20 -22.43 -45.24
CA ALA A 19 20.32 -21.61 -44.73
C ALA A 19 21.38 -21.13 -45.77
N GLN A 20 22.26 -20.19 -45.34
CA GLN A 20 23.70 -19.94 -45.65
C GLN A 20 24.26 -20.24 -47.06
N PRO A 21 25.12 -19.37 -47.70
CA PRO A 21 26.55 -19.28 -47.29
C PRO A 21 27.40 -18.01 -47.65
N SER A 22 28.52 -17.80 -46.90
CA SER A 22 29.95 -17.53 -47.29
C SER A 22 30.37 -16.90 -48.67
N GLN A 23 31.48 -16.14 -48.91
CA GLN A 23 32.75 -15.77 -48.20
C GLN A 23 33.40 -14.43 -48.71
N SER A 24 34.45 -13.94 -48.00
CA SER A 24 35.69 -13.26 -48.53
C SER A 24 35.64 -11.76 -48.95
N HIS A 25 36.72 -10.94 -49.00
CA HIS A 25 38.19 -11.16 -48.93
C HIS A 25 39.00 -9.92 -48.39
N SER A 26 40.11 -10.21 -47.67
CA SER A 26 41.49 -9.60 -47.75
C SER A 26 41.91 -8.19 -47.22
N ILE A 27 42.76 -8.28 -46.18
CA ILE A 27 43.97 -7.55 -45.68
C ILE A 27 44.82 -6.67 -46.67
N PRO A 28 45.73 -5.77 -46.17
CA PRO A 28 47.11 -6.16 -45.78
C PRO A 28 47.67 -5.60 -44.45
N SER A 29 48.81 -6.19 -44.02
CA SER A 29 49.44 -6.14 -42.68
C SER A 29 50.72 -5.28 -42.61
N ILE A 30 51.43 -5.29 -41.45
CA ILE A 30 52.92 -5.41 -41.21
C ILE A 30 53.27 -4.81 -39.82
N CYS A 31 53.58 -5.62 -38.79
CA CYS A 31 54.92 -5.99 -38.22
C CYS A 31 55.60 -4.88 -37.35
N THR A 32 56.41 -5.13 -36.30
CA THR A 32 57.12 -6.38 -35.86
C THR A 32 57.57 -6.36 -34.37
N SER A 33 57.93 -7.57 -33.88
CA SER A 33 59.09 -7.93 -32.99
C SER A 33 59.11 -7.70 -31.44
N SER A 34 59.14 -8.83 -30.71
CA SER A 34 60.01 -9.24 -29.56
C SER A 34 60.30 -8.31 -28.35
N GLY A 35 60.43 -8.78 -27.09
CA GLY A 35 60.24 -10.12 -26.50
C GLY A 35 61.05 -10.37 -25.20
N VAL A 36 60.53 -11.26 -24.32
CA VAL A 36 61.26 -12.10 -23.32
C VAL A 36 61.67 -11.53 -21.92
N ARG A 37 61.47 -12.38 -20.88
CA ARG A 37 62.05 -12.48 -19.50
C ARG A 37 61.43 -11.74 -18.28
N THR A 38 60.66 -12.50 -17.50
CA THR A 38 60.85 -12.83 -16.05
C THR A 38 61.48 -11.82 -15.08
N HIS A 39 60.73 -11.37 -14.06
CA HIS A 39 60.90 -11.76 -12.64
C HIS A 39 59.86 -11.06 -11.73
N ASP A 40 59.59 -11.62 -10.55
CA ASP A 40 58.84 -10.98 -9.45
C ASP A 40 59.47 -9.66 -8.98
N PRO A 41 58.72 -8.84 -8.24
CA PRO A 41 59.24 -8.51 -6.91
C PRO A 41 58.23 -8.53 -5.77
N HIS A 42 58.70 -8.99 -4.62
CA HIS A 42 58.10 -8.77 -3.30
C HIS A 42 58.05 -7.28 -2.91
N PRO A 43 57.17 -6.87 -1.98
CA PRO A 43 57.06 -5.49 -1.52
C PRO A 43 58.27 -5.07 -0.66
N VAL A 44 58.85 -3.91 -0.97
CA VAL A 44 59.94 -3.31 -0.18
C VAL A 44 59.37 -2.33 0.84
N TYR A 45 59.79 -2.49 2.10
CA TYR A 45 59.53 -1.57 3.19
C TYR A 45 60.18 -0.21 2.94
N ILE A 46 59.46 0.87 3.21
CA ILE A 46 60.05 2.13 3.69
C ILE A 46 59.43 2.40 5.06
N ALA A 47 60.29 2.48 6.08
CA ALA A 47 59.89 2.73 7.45
C ALA A 47 59.93 4.24 7.72
N ASP A 48 58.77 4.85 7.95
CA ASP A 48 58.70 6.18 8.55
C ASP A 48 58.56 6.06 10.07
N THR A 49 59.48 6.73 10.76
CA THR A 49 59.63 6.69 12.21
C THR A 49 58.51 7.45 12.91
N PHE A 50 57.57 6.73 13.53
CA PHE A 50 56.61 7.33 14.47
C PHE A 50 57.31 7.82 15.74
N SER A 51 57.30 9.13 15.97
CA SER A 51 57.56 9.71 17.29
C SER A 51 56.23 10.14 17.92
N PRO A 52 55.91 9.72 19.16
CA PRO A 52 54.55 9.84 19.68
C PRO A 52 54.33 11.13 20.48
N ASN A 53 53.71 12.15 19.88
CA ASN A 53 53.01 13.16 20.69
C ASN A 53 51.95 13.98 19.92
N THR A 54 50.69 13.55 20.01
CA THR A 54 49.53 14.46 19.99
C THR A 54 48.34 13.71 20.58
N GLY A 55 47.91 14.11 21.78
CA GLY A 55 46.88 13.39 22.53
C GLY A 55 45.49 13.54 21.93
N ILE A 56 45.10 12.61 21.06
CA ILE A 56 43.68 12.39 20.73
C ILE A 56 43.04 11.71 21.94
N GLY A 57 42.49 12.51 22.84
CA GLY A 57 41.79 12.01 24.03
C GLY A 57 40.65 11.08 23.63
N LYS A 58 40.62 9.87 24.22
CA LYS A 58 39.46 8.97 24.10
C LYS A 58 38.22 9.75 24.54
N PRO A 59 37.12 9.80 23.76
CA PRO A 59 35.94 10.58 24.12
C PRO A 59 35.42 10.11 25.48
N SER A 60 35.32 11.05 26.41
CA SER A 60 35.06 10.76 27.82
C SER A 60 33.71 10.03 27.99
N GLY A 61 33.58 9.25 29.07
CA GLY A 61 32.33 8.54 29.37
C GLY A 61 31.11 9.48 29.46
N GLN A 62 31.32 10.75 29.83
CA GLN A 62 30.29 11.78 29.83
C GLN A 62 29.90 12.26 28.42
N GLU A 63 30.86 12.34 27.49
CA GLU A 63 30.60 12.78 26.12
C GLU A 63 29.86 11.69 25.31
N LYS A 64 30.20 10.42 25.53
CA LYS A 64 29.39 9.29 25.01
C LYS A 64 27.98 9.29 25.61
N LYS A 65 27.82 9.51 26.92
CA LYS A 65 26.50 9.64 27.55
C LYS A 65 25.70 10.84 27.03
N LYS A 66 26.33 12.00 26.78
CA LYS A 66 25.65 13.16 26.17
C LYS A 66 25.22 12.88 24.72
N LYS A 67 26.05 12.24 23.91
CA LYS A 67 25.67 11.82 22.54
C LYS A 67 24.53 10.79 22.57
N GLN A 68 24.60 9.78 23.44
CA GLN A 68 23.52 8.81 23.60
C GLN A 68 22.22 9.49 24.04
N HIS A 69 22.25 10.31 25.09
CA HIS A 69 21.07 11.03 25.57
C HIS A 69 20.48 11.99 24.54
N TYR A 70 21.31 12.60 23.67
CA TYR A 70 20.83 13.42 22.55
C TYR A 70 20.19 12.58 21.44
N ILE A 71 20.72 11.39 21.15
CA ILE A 71 20.12 10.41 20.23
C ILE A 71 18.79 9.89 20.81
N ASP A 72 18.75 9.49 22.08
CA ASP A 72 17.54 9.02 22.76
C ASP A 72 16.47 10.12 22.76
N HIS A 73 16.86 11.37 23.04
CA HIS A 73 15.97 12.53 23.00
C HIS A 73 15.49 12.85 21.56
N LEU A 74 16.34 12.67 20.54
CA LEU A 74 15.92 12.78 19.14
C LEU A 74 14.94 11.66 18.75
N LEU A 75 15.20 10.42 19.14
CA LEU A 75 14.32 9.27 18.90
C LEU A 75 12.97 9.43 19.60
N VAL A 76 12.95 9.95 20.84
CA VAL A 76 11.71 10.32 21.55
C VAL A 76 10.98 11.47 20.85
N LYS A 77 11.70 12.43 20.26
CA LYS A 77 11.10 13.53 19.52
C LYS A 77 10.58 13.11 18.13
N GLU A 78 11.22 12.13 17.48
CA GLU A 78 10.73 11.48 16.26
C GLU A 78 9.55 10.55 16.55
N SER A 79 9.53 9.82 17.67
CA SER A 79 8.38 9.01 18.07
C SER A 79 7.18 9.87 18.47
N GLN A 80 7.39 11.04 19.10
CA GLN A 80 6.34 12.03 19.34
C GLN A 80 5.77 12.67 18.06
N LEU A 81 6.53 12.66 16.96
CA LEU A 81 6.07 13.18 15.66
C LEU A 81 5.27 12.14 14.85
N ARG A 82 5.49 10.84 15.13
CA ARG A 82 4.74 9.71 14.57
C ARG A 82 3.45 9.50 15.36
N LYS A 83 2.39 10.18 14.93
CA LYS A 83 1.02 9.84 15.36
C LYS A 83 0.67 8.43 14.89
N THR A 84 0.00 7.65 15.74
CA THR A 84 -0.57 6.31 15.45
C THR A 84 -1.86 6.13 16.24
N MET A 85 -2.70 5.16 15.87
CA MET A 85 -3.98 4.92 16.54
C MET A 85 -3.80 4.80 18.06
N LYS A 86 -4.49 5.66 18.83
CA LYS A 86 -4.42 5.66 20.30
C LYS A 86 -5.54 4.82 20.89
N GLN A 87 -5.16 3.74 21.57
CA GLN A 87 -6.05 2.96 22.42
C GLN A 87 -6.25 3.70 23.76
N ILE A 88 -7.45 4.24 23.97
CA ILE A 88 -7.78 5.02 25.17
C ILE A 88 -8.23 4.09 26.31
N ARG A 89 -9.05 3.09 25.98
CA ARG A 89 -9.55 2.09 26.94
C ARG A 89 -9.85 0.80 26.22
N SER A 90 -9.53 -0.33 26.84
CA SER A 90 -9.89 -1.66 26.37
C SER A 90 -10.38 -2.51 27.54
N GLN A 91 -11.45 -3.26 27.32
CA GLN A 91 -11.91 -4.31 28.22
C GLN A 91 -12.40 -5.45 27.35
N ILE A 92 -11.58 -6.50 27.22
CA ILE A 92 -11.88 -7.72 26.48
C ILE A 92 -11.96 -8.85 27.51
N GLU A 93 -13.08 -9.55 27.55
CA GLU A 93 -13.37 -10.64 28.47
C GLU A 93 -12.88 -11.99 27.92
N LYS A 94 -12.83 -13.02 28.78
CA LYS A 94 -12.38 -14.38 28.40
C LYS A 94 -13.25 -15.04 27.31
N ASN A 95 -14.50 -14.60 27.18
CA ASN A 95 -15.47 -15.01 26.14
C ASN A 95 -15.28 -14.26 24.80
N ARG A 96 -14.15 -13.55 24.61
CA ARG A 96 -13.85 -12.68 23.46
C ARG A 96 -14.90 -11.57 23.21
N SER A 97 -15.73 -11.25 24.20
CA SER A 97 -16.64 -10.09 24.18
C SER A 97 -15.99 -8.86 24.81
N GLY A 98 -16.59 -7.69 24.59
CA GLY A 98 -16.21 -6.46 25.28
C GLY A 98 -16.00 -5.30 24.32
N PHE A 99 -15.26 -4.29 24.78
CA PHE A 99 -15.15 -3.02 24.07
C PHE A 99 -13.73 -2.43 24.04
N VAL A 100 -13.45 -1.68 22.98
CA VAL A 100 -12.23 -0.90 22.81
C VAL A 100 -12.58 0.50 22.32
N THR A 101 -12.13 1.51 23.07
CA THR A 101 -12.20 2.93 22.69
C THR A 101 -10.89 3.33 22.03
N LEU A 102 -10.99 3.81 20.80
CA LEU A 102 -9.88 4.15 19.92
C LEU A 102 -10.00 5.60 19.46
N LYS A 103 -8.86 6.20 19.17
CA LYS A 103 -8.74 7.47 18.45
C LYS A 103 -7.84 7.24 17.24
N ALA A 104 -8.41 7.31 16.05
CA ALA A 104 -7.62 7.37 14.82
C ALA A 104 -6.91 8.73 14.76
N GLU A 105 -5.62 8.76 14.46
CA GLU A 105 -4.86 10.00 14.30
C GLU A 105 -4.50 10.29 12.84
N ASN A 106 -4.33 9.25 12.01
CA ASN A 106 -3.98 9.33 10.60
C ASN A 106 -5.02 8.64 9.68
N ASP A 107 -4.89 8.82 8.37
CA ASP A 107 -5.72 8.13 7.36
C ASP A 107 -5.57 6.59 7.43
N GLU A 108 -4.36 6.08 7.73
CA GLU A 108 -4.12 4.63 7.83
C GLU A 108 -4.86 4.01 9.03
N ASP A 109 -4.99 4.74 10.14
CA ASP A 109 -5.78 4.30 11.30
C ASP A 109 -7.27 4.11 10.95
N MET A 110 -7.78 4.84 9.94
CA MET A 110 -9.15 4.66 9.44
C MET A 110 -9.31 3.34 8.67
N TRP A 111 -8.26 2.85 8.00
CA TRP A 111 -8.22 1.50 7.43
C TRP A 111 -8.21 0.45 8.55
N HIS A 112 -7.43 0.65 9.62
CA HIS A 112 -7.47 -0.25 10.78
C HIS A 112 -8.87 -0.27 11.42
N ALA A 113 -9.49 0.89 11.63
CA ALA A 113 -10.86 1.01 12.15
C ALA A 113 -11.88 0.29 11.26
N TYR A 114 -11.81 0.51 9.94
CA TYR A 114 -12.63 -0.20 8.95
C TYR A 114 -12.49 -1.71 9.12
N ASN A 115 -11.27 -2.21 9.32
CA ASN A 115 -10.90 -3.62 9.48
C ASN A 115 -11.06 -4.20 10.90
N LEU A 116 -11.58 -3.41 11.85
CA LEU A 116 -12.01 -3.88 13.17
C LEU A 116 -13.53 -3.94 13.29
N VAL A 117 -14.28 -3.08 12.56
CA VAL A 117 -15.74 -3.04 12.61
C VAL A 117 -16.38 -4.04 11.64
N THR A 118 -17.23 -4.92 12.18
CA THR A 118 -18.04 -5.89 11.45
C THR A 118 -19.54 -5.58 11.53
N VAL A 119 -20.33 -6.11 10.59
CA VAL A 119 -21.80 -6.03 10.65
C VAL A 119 -22.31 -6.82 11.86
N GLY A 120 -23.22 -6.23 12.63
CA GLY A 120 -23.70 -6.74 13.92
C GLY A 120 -22.93 -6.21 15.14
N ASP A 121 -21.80 -5.52 14.96
CA ASP A 121 -21.10 -4.84 16.06
C ASP A 121 -21.90 -3.62 16.55
N GLU A 122 -21.74 -3.27 17.82
CA GLU A 122 -22.15 -1.95 18.33
C GLU A 122 -21.00 -0.95 18.20
N VAL A 123 -21.25 0.22 17.60
CA VAL A 123 -20.29 1.32 17.56
C VAL A 123 -20.88 2.58 18.19
N ARG A 124 -20.11 3.20 19.10
CA ARG A 124 -20.47 4.44 19.79
C ARG A 124 -19.52 5.56 19.37
N SER A 125 -20.07 6.69 18.90
CA SER A 125 -19.29 7.88 18.53
C SER A 125 -20.10 9.17 18.72
N VAL A 126 -19.42 10.31 18.62
CA VAL A 126 -20.04 11.65 18.61
C VAL A 126 -20.61 11.92 17.21
N ALA A 127 -21.91 12.17 17.13
CA ALA A 127 -22.59 12.62 15.91
C ALA A 127 -23.17 14.03 16.08
N VAL A 128 -23.25 14.81 15.00
CA VAL A 128 -23.96 16.10 14.99
C VAL A 128 -25.33 15.91 14.37
N ARG A 129 -26.41 16.13 15.14
CA ARG A 129 -27.77 16.01 14.65
C ARG A 129 -28.48 17.37 14.63
N LYS A 130 -29.14 17.68 13.52
CA LYS A 130 -30.12 18.78 13.47
C LYS A 130 -31.40 18.30 14.15
N ILE A 131 -31.74 18.91 15.27
CA ILE A 131 -32.97 18.69 16.01
C ILE A 131 -33.94 19.81 15.60
N VAL A 132 -35.13 19.45 15.18
CA VAL A 132 -36.22 20.40 14.96
C VAL A 132 -37.08 20.36 16.21
N VAL A 133 -37.19 21.49 16.90
CA VAL A 133 -38.05 21.64 18.08
C VAL A 133 -39.30 22.38 17.63
N GLU A 134 -40.44 21.71 17.75
CA GLU A 134 -41.74 22.33 17.53
C GLU A 134 -42.16 22.99 18.83
N THR A 135 -42.07 24.32 18.87
CA THR A 135 -42.53 25.11 20.03
C THR A 135 -44.06 25.10 20.07
N ASN A 136 -44.64 24.79 21.25
CA ASN A 136 -46.09 24.82 21.50
C ASN A 136 -46.66 26.26 21.53
N SER A 137 -46.42 27.02 20.47
CA SER A 137 -47.01 28.34 20.23
C SER A 137 -47.99 28.22 19.07
N ALA A 138 -49.14 28.91 19.17
CA ALA A 138 -50.21 28.89 18.16
C ALA A 138 -49.80 29.37 16.74
N THR A 139 -48.55 29.82 16.58
CA THR A 139 -47.92 30.28 15.34
C THR A 139 -47.16 29.18 14.57
N GLY A 140 -47.03 27.95 15.10
CA GLY A 140 -46.48 26.81 14.36
C GLY A 140 -45.02 26.93 13.91
N SER A 141 -44.25 27.82 14.53
CA SER A 141 -42.85 28.05 14.17
C SER A 141 -41.98 26.83 14.51
N LYS A 142 -41.12 26.42 13.58
CA LYS A 142 -40.19 25.30 13.76
C LYS A 142 -38.78 25.84 13.94
N ASP A 143 -38.28 25.84 15.17
CA ASP A 143 -36.89 26.19 15.44
C ASP A 143 -35.98 24.96 15.24
N SER A 144 -34.72 25.18 14.87
CA SER A 144 -33.82 24.07 14.55
C SER A 144 -32.37 24.29 14.97
N HIS A 145 -31.93 23.45 15.90
CA HIS A 145 -30.60 23.52 16.52
C HIS A 145 -29.75 22.32 16.14
N ARG A 146 -28.42 22.52 16.06
CA ARG A 146 -27.46 21.42 15.84
C ARG A 146 -26.86 21.02 17.18
N VAL A 147 -27.09 19.78 17.61
CA VAL A 147 -26.60 19.26 18.90
C VAL A 147 -25.62 18.11 18.64
N LYS A 148 -24.53 18.07 19.42
CA LYS A 148 -23.58 16.96 19.45
C LYS A 148 -24.09 15.89 20.40
N LEU A 149 -24.25 14.65 19.92
CA LEU A 149 -24.83 13.54 20.66
C LEU A 149 -23.90 12.33 20.61
N ASN A 150 -23.73 11.66 21.75
CA ASN A 150 -23.11 10.33 21.80
C ASN A 150 -24.16 9.29 21.41
N LEU A 151 -24.08 8.77 20.19
CA LEU A 151 -24.99 7.75 19.68
C LEU A 151 -24.28 6.40 19.64
N THR A 152 -24.99 5.34 20.04
CA THR A 152 -24.55 3.95 19.83
C THR A 152 -25.46 3.33 18.78
N ILE A 153 -24.88 2.78 17.72
CA ILE A 153 -25.60 2.07 16.66
C ILE A 153 -25.15 0.62 16.59
N GLU A 154 -26.08 -0.27 16.28
CA GLU A 154 -25.79 -1.61 15.76
C GLU A 154 -25.51 -1.48 14.25
N VAL A 155 -24.31 -1.85 13.82
CA VAL A 155 -23.82 -1.64 12.44
C VAL A 155 -24.51 -2.59 11.48
N LYS A 156 -25.25 -2.03 10.50
CA LYS A 156 -25.87 -2.79 9.40
C LYS A 156 -25.09 -2.67 8.08
N LYS A 157 -24.36 -1.56 7.86
CA LYS A 157 -23.51 -1.34 6.69
C LYS A 157 -22.27 -0.54 7.06
N VAL A 158 -21.13 -0.95 6.52
CA VAL A 158 -19.82 -0.28 6.63
C VAL A 158 -19.43 0.24 5.26
N SER A 159 -19.04 1.51 5.15
CA SER A 159 -18.58 2.13 3.90
C SER A 159 -17.32 2.95 4.15
N TYR A 160 -16.22 2.55 3.52
CA TYR A 160 -14.93 3.25 3.62
C TYR A 160 -14.64 4.03 2.34
N SER A 161 -14.26 5.30 2.49
CA SER A 161 -13.95 6.23 1.41
C SER A 161 -12.61 6.90 1.71
N GLY A 162 -11.56 6.47 1.01
CA GLY A 162 -10.19 6.94 1.24
C GLY A 162 -9.15 6.40 0.24
N VAL A 163 -9.47 5.32 -0.47
CA VAL A 163 -8.63 4.76 -1.55
C VAL A 163 -9.49 4.66 -2.81
N GLU A 164 -9.13 5.41 -3.86
CA GLU A 164 -9.56 5.07 -5.21
C GLU A 164 -8.71 3.90 -5.70
N MET A 165 -9.30 2.71 -5.70
CA MET A 165 -8.66 1.54 -6.32
C MET A 165 -8.48 1.78 -7.82
N PRO A 166 -7.40 1.30 -8.44
CA PRO A 166 -7.29 1.28 -9.90
C PRO A 166 -8.43 0.42 -10.45
N SER A 167 -9.37 1.05 -11.16
CA SER A 167 -10.57 0.39 -11.66
C SER A 167 -10.23 -0.66 -12.72
N THR A 168 -10.42 -1.93 -12.39
CA THR A 168 -10.66 -2.96 -13.41
C THR A 168 -12.05 -2.72 -13.99
N THR A 169 -12.09 -2.30 -15.25
CA THR A 169 -13.32 -2.21 -16.03
C THR A 169 -13.83 -3.61 -16.34
N THR A 170 -14.90 -4.04 -15.68
CA THR A 170 -15.69 -5.19 -16.11
C THR A 170 -17.02 -4.69 -16.68
N GLU A 171 -17.11 -4.66 -18.00
CA GLU A 171 -18.36 -4.39 -18.70
C GLU A 171 -19.27 -5.63 -18.65
N ALA A 172 -20.39 -5.54 -17.94
CA ALA A 172 -21.58 -6.37 -18.13
C ALA A 172 -22.78 -5.66 -17.51
N GLY A 173 -23.74 -5.22 -18.33
CA GLY A 173 -24.84 -4.36 -17.89
C GLY A 173 -26.15 -5.10 -17.65
N ALA A 174 -26.94 -4.59 -16.71
CA ALA A 174 -28.40 -4.51 -16.79
C ALA A 174 -28.86 -3.41 -15.81
N GLY A 175 -29.79 -2.54 -16.23
CA GLY A 175 -30.04 -1.28 -15.53
C GLY A 175 -30.93 -1.38 -14.29
N MET A 176 -30.76 -0.43 -13.37
CA MET A 176 -31.82 0.06 -12.49
C MET A 176 -31.58 1.55 -12.21
N THR A 177 -32.63 2.36 -12.24
CA THR A 177 -32.57 3.81 -12.02
C THR A 177 -32.18 4.14 -10.57
N SER A 178 -31.13 4.95 -10.38
CA SER A 178 -30.76 5.52 -9.09
C SER A 178 -30.92 7.04 -9.07
N GLN A 179 -31.64 7.53 -8.06
CA GLN A 179 -31.77 8.97 -7.76
C GLN A 179 -30.42 9.57 -7.32
N PRO A 180 -30.22 10.89 -7.50
CA PRO A 180 -28.98 11.54 -7.10
C PRO A 180 -28.88 11.61 -5.57
N THR A 181 -28.13 10.70 -4.96
CA THR A 181 -27.58 10.93 -3.63
C THR A 181 -26.41 11.89 -3.75
N THR A 182 -26.43 12.95 -2.96
CA THR A 182 -25.42 14.01 -2.98
C THR A 182 -24.09 13.48 -2.46
N ALA A 183 -23.24 12.97 -3.36
CA ALA A 183 -21.83 12.76 -3.11
C ALA A 183 -21.15 14.13 -2.92
N SER A 184 -21.12 14.60 -1.68
CA SER A 184 -20.31 15.74 -1.27
C SER A 184 -18.87 15.49 -1.72
N ALA A 185 -18.32 16.37 -2.56
CA ALA A 185 -16.92 16.32 -2.94
C ALA A 185 -16.04 16.73 -1.74
N SER A 186 -15.84 15.81 -0.81
CA SER A 186 -14.98 15.99 0.36
C SER A 186 -13.52 15.84 -0.02
N SER A 187 -12.69 16.71 0.56
CA SER A 187 -11.23 16.67 0.48
C SER A 187 -10.67 15.27 0.73
N GLY A 188 -9.72 14.82 -0.11
CA GLY A 188 -9.16 13.47 -0.12
C GLY A 188 -8.36 13.04 1.13
N GLY A 189 -9.09 12.75 2.20
CA GLY A 189 -8.66 12.00 3.38
C GLY A 189 -9.54 10.76 3.57
N ALA A 190 -9.10 9.83 4.41
CA ALA A 190 -9.84 8.60 4.69
C ALA A 190 -11.01 8.88 5.66
N SER A 191 -12.18 8.35 5.32
CA SER A 191 -13.43 8.52 6.07
C SER A 191 -14.19 7.20 6.12
N LEU A 192 -14.80 6.91 7.27
CA LEU A 192 -15.50 5.65 7.53
C LEU A 192 -16.94 5.94 7.97
N HIS A 193 -17.88 5.60 7.10
CA HIS A 193 -19.30 5.82 7.29
C HIS A 193 -19.94 4.51 7.75
N LEU A 194 -20.52 4.53 8.95
CA LEU A 194 -21.15 3.36 9.58
C LEU A 194 -22.66 3.58 9.67
N SER A 195 -23.45 2.92 8.83
CA SER A 195 -24.92 3.01 8.88
C SER A 195 -25.50 1.86 9.71
N GLY A 196 -26.43 2.20 10.60
CA GLY A 196 -26.97 1.24 11.56
C GLY A 196 -28.25 1.73 12.24
N GLN A 197 -28.79 0.91 13.13
CA GLN A 197 -29.94 1.26 13.99
C GLN A 197 -29.45 1.63 15.38
N ILE A 198 -30.08 2.63 16.01
CA ILE A 198 -29.68 3.06 17.36
C ILE A 198 -30.07 2.00 18.40
N SER A 199 -29.08 1.41 19.05
CA SER A 199 -29.27 0.31 20.02
C SER A 199 -29.44 0.79 21.47
N LYS A 200 -28.96 2.00 21.80
CA LYS A 200 -29.05 2.59 23.15
C LYS A 200 -29.87 3.87 23.12
N GLN A 201 -30.76 4.01 24.10
CA GLN A 201 -31.64 5.16 24.23
C GLN A 201 -30.83 6.46 24.35
N ASN A 202 -31.26 7.50 23.64
CA ASN A 202 -30.68 8.84 23.69
C ASN A 202 -31.84 9.85 23.79
N GLU A 203 -31.66 10.94 24.54
CA GLU A 203 -32.69 11.95 24.83
C GLU A 203 -33.35 12.52 23.57
N HIS A 204 -32.58 12.62 22.47
CA HIS A 204 -33.02 13.26 21.24
C HIS A 204 -33.26 12.30 20.07
N VAL A 205 -33.11 10.98 20.28
CA VAL A 205 -33.31 9.99 19.20
C VAL A 205 -33.99 8.71 19.69
N LYS A 206 -35.05 8.32 18.98
CA LYS A 206 -35.79 7.09 19.23
C LYS A 206 -34.89 5.85 19.00
N LEU A 207 -35.02 4.87 19.89
CA LEU A 207 -34.38 3.56 19.77
C LEU A 207 -34.87 2.85 18.49
N GLY A 208 -33.98 2.10 17.83
CA GLY A 208 -34.24 1.45 16.54
C GLY A 208 -34.23 2.38 15.31
N ALA A 209 -34.18 3.71 15.49
CA ALA A 209 -34.09 4.64 14.37
C ALA A 209 -32.74 4.49 13.63
N PHE A 210 -32.77 4.53 12.30
CA PHE A 210 -31.56 4.49 11.48
C PHE A 210 -30.75 5.78 11.59
N HIS A 211 -29.43 5.62 11.62
CA HIS A 211 -28.47 6.72 11.58
C HIS A 211 -27.16 6.27 10.91
N THR A 212 -26.37 7.22 10.44
CA THR A 212 -24.99 6.99 9.97
C THR A 212 -24.04 7.74 10.89
N LEU A 213 -23.05 7.03 11.43
CA LEU A 213 -21.92 7.62 12.14
C LEU A 213 -20.77 7.85 11.15
N ASP A 214 -20.41 9.10 10.97
CA ASP A 214 -19.27 9.51 10.14
C ASP A 214 -18.04 9.61 11.04
N LEU A 215 -17.17 8.61 10.96
CA LEU A 215 -15.89 8.60 11.66
C LEU A 215 -14.85 9.35 10.83
N GLU A 216 -14.21 10.31 11.48
CA GLU A 216 -13.15 11.17 10.94
C GLU A 216 -11.88 11.00 11.80
N PRO A 217 -10.68 11.25 11.24
CA PRO A 217 -9.45 11.35 12.01
C PRO A 217 -9.56 12.34 13.19
N GLU A 218 -8.76 12.10 14.21
CA GLU A 218 -8.74 12.79 15.50
C GLU A 218 -10.04 12.73 16.34
N ARG A 219 -11.06 11.97 15.91
CA ARG A 219 -12.24 11.66 16.73
C ARG A 219 -12.10 10.33 17.47
N GLU A 220 -12.70 10.29 18.66
CA GLU A 220 -12.79 9.09 19.49
C GLU A 220 -14.05 8.28 19.15
N PHE A 221 -13.92 6.96 19.08
CA PHE A 221 -15.03 6.04 18.91
C PHE A 221 -14.81 4.78 19.74
N THR A 222 -15.89 4.11 20.14
CA THR A 222 -15.84 2.81 20.82
C THR A 222 -16.44 1.74 19.95
N ILE A 223 -15.68 0.69 19.67
CA ILE A 223 -16.20 -0.58 19.12
C ILE A 223 -16.57 -1.47 20.31
N ILE A 224 -17.78 -2.04 20.28
CA ILE A 224 -18.30 -2.98 21.25
C ILE A 224 -18.70 -4.24 20.47
N LYS A 225 -18.10 -5.39 20.81
CA LYS A 225 -18.40 -6.67 20.17
C LYS A 225 -19.01 -7.65 21.18
N GLY A 226 -19.92 -8.48 20.68
CA GLY A 226 -20.54 -9.58 21.44
C GLY A 226 -19.59 -10.75 21.70
N PRO A 227 -20.11 -11.88 22.23
CA PRO A 227 -19.35 -13.13 22.40
C PRO A 227 -18.68 -13.57 21.09
N ASP A 228 -17.48 -14.14 21.19
CA ASP A 228 -16.66 -14.56 20.03
C ASP A 228 -16.36 -13.44 19.01
N GLY A 229 -16.41 -12.16 19.41
CA GLY A 229 -16.17 -11.03 18.50
C GLY A 229 -14.71 -10.58 18.39
N TRP A 230 -13.96 -10.62 19.50
CA TRP A 230 -12.55 -10.21 19.55
C TRP A 230 -11.61 -11.40 19.32
N ASP A 231 -11.47 -11.79 18.06
CA ASP A 231 -10.51 -12.82 17.63
C ASP A 231 -9.04 -12.38 17.73
N SER A 232 -8.14 -13.38 17.70
CA SER A 232 -6.68 -13.24 17.63
C SER A 232 -6.22 -12.20 16.59
N LEU A 233 -6.77 -12.27 15.38
CA LEU A 233 -6.50 -11.32 14.29
C LEU A 233 -6.89 -9.88 14.64
N HIS A 234 -8.01 -9.66 15.35
CA HIS A 234 -8.42 -8.32 15.79
C HIS A 234 -7.46 -7.76 16.83
N VAL A 235 -6.99 -8.61 17.76
CA VAL A 235 -6.00 -8.22 18.78
C VAL A 235 -4.64 -7.91 18.15
N GLN A 236 -4.19 -8.72 17.19
CA GLN A 236 -2.97 -8.44 16.42
C GLN A 236 -3.09 -7.13 15.64
N ARG A 237 -4.22 -6.90 14.97
CA ARG A 237 -4.48 -5.68 14.20
C ARG A 237 -4.58 -4.42 15.07
N LEU A 238 -5.07 -4.53 16.30
CA LEU A 238 -4.99 -3.47 17.31
C LEU A 238 -3.54 -3.16 17.68
N ALA A 239 -2.75 -4.19 17.99
CA ALA A 239 -1.34 -4.02 18.33
C ALA A 239 -0.56 -3.35 17.18
N ASP A 240 -0.76 -3.80 15.94
CA ASP A 240 -0.16 -3.20 14.74
C ASP A 240 -0.59 -1.74 14.52
N ALA A 241 -1.87 -1.40 14.76
CA ALA A 241 -2.36 -0.01 14.64
C ALA A 241 -1.76 0.93 15.70
N THR A 242 -1.49 0.43 16.91
CA THR A 242 -0.89 1.22 17.99
C THR A 242 0.63 1.40 17.85
N ASP A 243 1.31 0.54 17.08
CA ASP A 243 2.77 0.45 17.03
C ASP A 243 3.43 1.52 16.15
N THR A 244 3.99 2.53 16.82
CA THR A 244 4.71 3.66 16.23
C THR A 244 5.94 3.28 15.40
N SER A 245 6.48 2.06 15.54
CA SER A 245 7.68 1.62 14.82
C SER A 245 7.41 1.13 13.39
N LYS A 246 6.19 0.66 13.11
CA LYS A 246 5.82 0.02 11.84
C LYS A 246 5.34 0.99 10.74
N SER A 247 4.94 2.20 11.10
CA SER A 247 4.50 3.25 10.17
C SER A 247 5.70 3.91 9.47
N ALA A 248 6.12 3.33 8.35
CA ALA A 248 7.12 3.91 7.45
C ALA A 248 6.51 4.14 6.08
N GLU A 249 6.16 5.40 5.80
CA GLU A 249 5.53 5.82 4.54
C GLU A 249 6.57 6.01 3.42
N VAL A 250 6.14 5.74 2.17
CA VAL A 250 6.90 6.03 0.96
C VAL A 250 6.09 7.01 0.09
N GLY A 251 6.69 8.14 -0.26
CA GLY A 251 6.08 9.10 -1.17
C GLY A 251 6.33 8.66 -2.61
N ALA A 252 5.33 8.75 -3.48
CA ALA A 252 5.50 8.48 -4.90
C ALA A 252 4.94 9.62 -5.75
N ILE A 253 5.71 10.03 -6.75
CA ILE A 253 5.37 11.06 -7.73
C ILE A 253 5.43 10.40 -9.11
N LEU A 254 4.27 10.09 -9.67
CA LEU A 254 4.13 9.64 -11.05
C LEU A 254 3.96 10.88 -11.93
N ALA A 255 4.88 11.16 -12.84
CA ALA A 255 4.86 12.36 -13.68
C ALA A 255 5.00 12.01 -15.16
N ASP A 256 4.37 12.79 -16.03
CA ASP A 256 4.40 12.62 -17.48
C ASP A 256 4.98 13.84 -18.19
N ASP A 257 5.48 13.66 -19.42
CA ASP A 257 5.85 14.77 -20.31
C ASP A 257 4.62 15.50 -20.90
N SER A 258 3.44 14.87 -20.82
CA SER A 258 2.16 15.43 -21.25
C SER A 258 1.53 16.45 -20.28
N GLY A 259 2.12 16.65 -19.09
CA GLY A 259 1.63 17.60 -18.07
C GLY A 259 0.67 17.01 -17.05
N ARG A 260 0.64 15.68 -16.93
CA ARG A 260 -0.14 14.94 -15.93
C ARG A 260 0.79 14.41 -14.84
N ALA A 261 0.45 14.63 -13.57
CA ALA A 261 1.15 14.05 -12.44
C ALA A 261 0.20 13.56 -11.35
N THR A 262 0.56 12.49 -10.66
CA THR A 262 -0.17 11.94 -9.52
C THR A 262 0.77 11.82 -8.33
N ILE A 263 0.48 12.56 -7.26
CA ILE A 263 1.16 12.47 -5.97
C ILE A 263 0.42 11.45 -5.12
N CYS A 264 1.15 10.40 -4.71
CA CYS A 264 0.65 9.29 -3.91
C CYS A 264 1.47 9.15 -2.62
N LEU A 265 0.82 8.66 -1.58
CA LEU A 265 1.44 8.24 -0.32
C LEU A 265 1.19 6.74 -0.17
N ILE A 266 2.25 5.97 0.04
CA ILE A 266 2.18 4.51 0.20
C ILE A 266 2.46 4.22 1.67
N GLY A 267 1.42 3.83 2.41
CA GLY A 267 1.50 3.35 3.79
C GLY A 267 1.89 1.87 3.87
N ALA A 268 1.74 1.28 5.05
CA ALA A 268 1.92 -0.16 5.24
C ALA A 268 0.71 -0.99 4.75
N HIS A 269 -0.47 -0.36 4.66
CA HIS A 269 -1.75 -1.00 4.38
C HIS A 269 -2.56 -0.37 3.25
N THR A 270 -2.29 0.89 2.85
CA THR A 270 -3.05 1.58 1.80
C THR A 270 -2.17 2.45 0.91
N THR A 271 -2.56 2.57 -0.36
CA THR A 271 -2.01 3.58 -1.29
C THR A 271 -3.00 4.73 -1.42
N LEU A 272 -2.66 5.90 -0.88
CA LEU A 272 -3.51 7.09 -0.87
C LEU A 272 -3.09 8.05 -1.98
N ILE A 273 -4.00 8.35 -2.92
CA ILE A 273 -3.80 9.42 -3.90
C ILE A 273 -4.06 10.74 -3.18
N LYS A 274 -3.03 11.58 -3.04
CA LYS A 274 -3.14 12.87 -2.34
C LYS A 274 -3.53 14.01 -3.28
N GLN A 275 -3.01 14.01 -4.50
CA GLN A 275 -3.36 15.01 -5.52
C GLN A 275 -3.12 14.48 -6.93
N ARG A 276 -4.09 14.68 -7.83
CA ARG A 276 -3.90 14.60 -9.28
C ARG A 276 -3.69 16.02 -9.83
N ILE A 277 -2.70 16.19 -10.69
CA ILE A 277 -2.34 17.45 -11.34
C ILE A 277 -2.48 17.21 -12.84
N GLU A 278 -3.22 18.08 -13.51
CA GLU A 278 -3.30 18.12 -14.96
C GLU A 278 -3.12 19.55 -15.43
N VAL A 279 -2.05 19.79 -16.18
CA VAL A 279 -1.73 21.08 -16.78
C VAL A 279 -1.63 20.85 -18.28
N PRO A 280 -2.51 21.45 -19.11
CA PRO A 280 -2.43 21.28 -20.55
C PRO A 280 -1.14 21.94 -21.07
N LEU A 281 -0.15 21.10 -21.40
CA LEU A 281 1.11 21.58 -21.96
C LEU A 281 0.94 21.89 -23.45
N SER A 282 1.48 23.04 -23.84
CA SER A 282 1.61 23.43 -25.23
C SER A 282 2.62 22.53 -25.93
N LYS A 283 2.15 21.59 -26.77
CA LYS A 283 3.01 20.81 -27.67
C LYS A 283 3.96 21.73 -28.44
N ALA A 284 5.20 21.30 -28.61
CA ALA A 284 6.32 22.14 -29.03
C ALA A 284 6.01 23.05 -30.23
N LYS A 285 6.26 24.34 -30.07
CA LYS A 285 6.23 25.32 -31.16
C LYS A 285 7.57 25.35 -31.90
N LYS A 286 7.57 25.96 -33.09
CA LYS A 286 8.74 26.16 -33.96
C LYS A 286 9.96 26.69 -33.18
N PRO A 287 11.20 26.31 -33.55
CA PRO A 287 12.41 26.80 -32.90
C PRO A 287 12.47 28.34 -32.95
N GLY A 288 12.77 28.96 -31.80
CA GLY A 288 12.90 30.42 -31.67
C GLY A 288 11.82 31.14 -30.85
N GLN A 289 10.81 30.44 -30.30
CA GLN A 289 9.91 31.01 -29.28
C GLN A 289 10.30 30.52 -27.88
N ALA A 290 10.21 31.42 -26.89
CA ALA A 290 10.51 31.11 -25.48
C ALA A 290 9.65 29.95 -24.96
N SER A 291 10.30 28.98 -24.30
CA SER A 291 9.62 27.83 -23.74
C SER A 291 8.98 28.12 -22.37
N ASP A 292 8.12 27.19 -21.95
CA ASP A 292 7.98 26.74 -20.57
C ASP A 292 7.29 27.58 -19.49
N LYS A 293 6.61 28.70 -19.79
CA LYS A 293 5.68 29.28 -18.78
C LYS A 293 4.59 28.29 -18.32
N SER A 294 4.22 27.33 -19.17
CA SER A 294 3.29 26.22 -18.86
C SER A 294 3.97 25.08 -18.10
N LEU A 295 5.20 24.70 -18.46
CA LEU A 295 6.00 23.69 -17.76
C LEU A 295 6.46 24.16 -16.37
N ASP A 296 6.87 25.42 -16.22
CA ASP A 296 7.12 26.07 -14.92
C ASP A 296 5.89 25.98 -14.01
N LYS A 297 4.69 26.25 -14.55
CA LYS A 297 3.43 26.14 -13.82
C LYS A 297 3.10 24.69 -13.43
N TYR A 298 3.47 23.71 -14.25
CA TYR A 298 3.33 22.28 -13.96
C TYR A 298 4.30 21.84 -12.84
N TYR A 299 5.60 22.11 -12.98
CA TYR A 299 6.59 21.79 -11.96
C TYR A 299 6.33 22.52 -10.64
N LYS A 300 5.85 23.77 -10.68
CA LYS A 300 5.43 24.49 -9.48
C LYS A 300 4.25 23.82 -8.78
N GLN A 301 3.23 23.37 -9.51
CA GLN A 301 2.12 22.63 -8.89
C GLN A 301 2.58 21.30 -8.27
N ILE A 302 3.55 20.60 -8.88
CA ILE A 302 4.16 19.40 -8.29
C ILE A 302 4.89 19.77 -6.98
N TYR A 303 5.70 20.83 -6.99
CA TYR A 303 6.39 21.31 -5.78
C TYR A 303 5.42 21.71 -4.67
N ASP A 304 4.40 22.52 -4.99
CA ASP A 304 3.38 22.96 -4.04
C ASP A 304 2.60 21.76 -3.44
N ALA A 305 2.27 20.76 -4.27
CA ALA A 305 1.65 19.51 -3.82
C ALA A 305 2.56 18.67 -2.92
N VAL A 306 3.85 18.56 -3.27
CA VAL A 306 4.86 17.87 -2.46
C VAL A 306 5.02 18.54 -1.10
N VAL A 307 5.18 19.86 -1.05
CA VAL A 307 5.28 20.62 0.22
C VAL A 307 4.04 20.44 1.09
N LYS A 308 2.85 20.40 0.47
CA LYS A 308 1.57 20.27 1.17
C LYS A 308 1.29 18.86 1.69
N HIS A 309 1.71 17.82 0.96
CA HIS A 309 1.28 16.43 1.21
C HIS A 309 2.38 15.50 1.72
N PHE A 310 3.66 15.82 1.58
CA PHE A 310 4.78 14.97 2.02
C PHE A 310 5.40 15.47 3.32
N ASN A 311 5.23 14.71 4.41
CA ASN A 311 5.95 14.92 5.64
C ASN A 311 7.31 14.21 5.61
N PHE A 312 8.36 14.93 5.20
CA PHE A 312 9.72 14.41 5.05
C PHE A 312 10.34 13.80 6.32
N SER A 313 9.78 14.07 7.50
CA SER A 313 10.19 13.45 8.76
C SER A 313 9.66 12.01 8.90
N LEU A 314 8.47 11.72 8.37
CA LEU A 314 7.83 10.40 8.42
C LEU A 314 8.24 9.53 7.21
N LEU A 315 8.43 10.16 6.06
CA LEU A 315 8.78 9.49 4.81
C LEU A 315 10.17 8.83 4.89
N ARG A 316 10.24 7.54 4.57
CA ARG A 316 11.51 6.81 4.43
C ARG A 316 12.18 7.10 3.07
N MET A 317 11.39 7.20 2.01
CA MET A 317 11.82 7.45 0.63
C MET A 317 10.78 8.30 -0.11
N VAL A 318 11.23 9.05 -1.12
CA VAL A 318 10.39 9.62 -2.17
C VAL A 318 10.81 9.07 -3.52
N ILE A 319 9.90 8.42 -4.24
CA ILE A 319 10.11 7.89 -5.58
C ILE A 319 9.57 8.91 -6.58
N ILE A 320 10.40 9.32 -7.54
CA ILE A 320 9.97 10.03 -8.75
C ILE A 320 10.04 9.05 -9.90
N ALA A 321 8.90 8.77 -10.53
CA ALA A 321 8.83 7.90 -11.69
C ALA A 321 8.14 8.57 -12.88
N SER A 322 8.76 8.47 -14.05
CA SER A 322 8.21 8.93 -15.32
C SER A 322 8.65 8.02 -16.48
N PRO A 323 7.96 8.07 -17.62
CA PRO A 323 8.58 7.75 -18.90
C PRO A 323 9.68 8.78 -19.21
N GLY A 324 10.70 8.36 -19.96
CA GLY A 324 11.79 9.22 -20.43
C GLY A 324 12.60 9.93 -19.33
N LEU A 325 12.96 11.19 -19.60
CA LEU A 325 13.83 12.03 -18.77
C LEU A 325 13.06 12.98 -17.83
N THR A 326 11.73 12.96 -17.84
CA THR A 326 10.89 13.88 -17.05
C THR A 326 11.15 13.75 -15.54
N LYS A 327 11.49 12.56 -15.05
CA LYS A 327 11.89 12.28 -13.66
C LYS A 327 13.09 13.13 -13.21
N ASP A 328 14.04 13.38 -14.10
CA ASP A 328 15.25 14.14 -13.82
C ASP A 328 14.94 15.65 -13.82
N ALA A 329 14.15 16.11 -14.79
CA ALA A 329 13.64 17.48 -14.84
C ALA A 329 12.76 17.83 -13.63
N VAL A 330 11.85 16.93 -13.21
CA VAL A 330 11.02 17.10 -12.01
C VAL A 330 11.88 17.15 -10.74
N PHE A 331 12.88 16.27 -10.61
CA PHE A 331 13.83 16.30 -9.50
C PHE A 331 14.56 17.65 -9.43
N GLU A 332 15.17 18.09 -10.53
CA GLU A 332 15.89 19.37 -10.59
C GLU A 332 14.97 20.57 -10.31
N ALA A 333 13.75 20.57 -10.85
CA ALA A 333 12.77 21.62 -10.61
C ALA A 333 12.34 21.70 -9.13
N ILE A 334 12.08 20.55 -8.47
CA ILE A 334 11.74 20.50 -7.04
C ILE A 334 12.88 21.10 -6.20
N PHE A 335 14.13 20.73 -6.46
CA PHE A 335 15.27 21.26 -5.70
C PHE A 335 15.57 22.74 -6.02
N SER A 336 15.44 23.16 -7.28
CA SER A 336 15.55 24.56 -7.68
C SER A 336 14.51 25.45 -6.97
N GLN A 337 13.27 24.98 -6.86
CA GLN A 337 12.22 25.67 -6.12
C GLN A 337 12.42 25.61 -4.60
N ALA A 338 12.90 24.49 -4.05
CA ALA A 338 13.24 24.37 -2.62
C ALA A 338 14.35 25.34 -2.20
N VAL A 339 15.36 25.57 -3.04
CA VAL A 339 16.40 26.60 -2.81
C VAL A 339 15.79 28.00 -2.83
N LYS A 340 14.98 28.34 -3.85
CA LYS A 340 14.30 29.65 -3.96
C LYS A 340 13.37 29.93 -2.77
N ALA A 341 12.71 28.90 -2.24
CA ALA A 341 11.81 28.99 -1.08
C ALA A 341 12.52 28.78 0.28
N ASN A 342 13.83 28.52 0.30
CA ASN A 342 14.62 28.21 1.50
C ASN A 342 14.05 27.05 2.35
N ASN A 343 13.46 26.04 1.70
CA ASN A 343 12.81 24.91 2.38
C ASN A 343 13.85 23.85 2.80
N LYS A 344 14.40 24.02 4.01
CA LYS A 344 15.42 23.15 4.60
C LYS A 344 15.01 21.68 4.66
N ALA A 345 13.73 21.34 4.86
CA ALA A 345 13.28 19.96 5.00
C ALA A 345 13.49 19.14 3.73
N ILE A 346 13.17 19.73 2.57
CA ILE A 346 13.41 19.11 1.25
C ILE A 346 14.92 19.02 0.98
N LEU A 347 15.66 20.09 1.22
CA LEU A 347 17.11 20.16 0.97
C LEU A 347 17.89 19.11 1.78
N THR A 348 17.59 18.95 3.07
CA THR A 348 18.18 17.90 3.92
C THR A 348 17.78 16.49 3.48
N SER A 349 16.56 16.33 2.94
CA SER A 349 16.03 15.03 2.52
C SER A 349 16.45 14.61 1.11
N LYS A 350 17.39 15.30 0.45
CA LYS A 350 17.79 15.03 -0.95
C LYS A 350 18.23 13.59 -1.21
N SER A 351 18.85 12.92 -0.23
CA SER A 351 19.24 11.51 -0.31
C SER A 351 18.07 10.52 -0.29
N LYS A 352 16.87 10.94 0.15
CA LYS A 352 15.65 10.10 0.15
C LYS A 352 14.98 10.02 -1.21
N PHE A 353 15.39 10.82 -2.20
CA PHE A 353 14.74 10.91 -3.51
C PHE A 353 15.38 9.96 -4.53
N GLN A 354 14.62 8.94 -4.97
CA GLN A 354 15.03 7.97 -5.99
C GLN A 354 14.34 8.24 -7.33
N ARG A 355 15.07 8.19 -8.45
CA ARG A 355 14.61 8.58 -9.80
C ARG A 355 14.51 7.38 -10.74
N ILE A 356 13.31 6.89 -10.99
CA ILE A 356 13.06 5.59 -11.64
C ILE A 356 12.35 5.76 -12.98
N TYR A 357 12.70 4.93 -13.96
CA TYR A 357 11.98 4.87 -15.22
C TYR A 357 10.71 4.03 -15.06
N THR A 358 9.59 4.50 -15.58
CA THR A 358 8.37 3.71 -15.73
C THR A 358 7.76 3.94 -17.12
N PRO A 359 7.26 2.90 -17.82
CA PRO A 359 6.64 3.10 -19.13
C PRO A 359 5.29 3.82 -19.06
N THR A 360 4.60 3.80 -17.90
CA THR A 360 3.28 4.45 -17.76
C THR A 360 3.08 5.10 -16.40
N ILE A 361 2.29 6.18 -16.37
CA ILE A 361 1.97 6.97 -15.16
C ILE A 361 0.84 6.39 -14.29
N HIS A 362 0.43 5.15 -14.53
CA HIS A 362 -0.65 4.51 -13.78
C HIS A 362 -0.16 3.96 -12.43
N LEU A 363 -1.04 3.94 -11.42
CA LEU A 363 -0.76 3.39 -10.09
C LEU A 363 -0.27 1.94 -10.13
N GLN A 364 -0.73 1.13 -11.09
CA GLN A 364 -0.30 -0.26 -11.24
C GLN A 364 1.21 -0.39 -11.52
N SER A 365 1.84 0.63 -12.11
CA SER A 365 3.28 0.67 -12.33
C SER A 365 4.09 0.78 -11.02
N LEU A 366 3.47 1.26 -9.92
CA LEU A 366 4.12 1.29 -8.61
C LEU A 366 4.55 -0.11 -8.16
N ASN A 367 3.76 -1.16 -8.45
CA ASN A 367 4.15 -2.54 -8.17
C ASN A 367 5.50 -2.90 -8.84
N GLN A 368 5.64 -2.63 -10.13
CA GLN A 368 6.87 -2.93 -10.87
C GLN A 368 8.06 -2.13 -10.33
N ILE A 369 7.85 -0.85 -10.07
CA ILE A 369 8.86 0.03 -9.48
C ILE A 369 9.33 -0.55 -8.14
N LEU A 370 8.40 -0.88 -7.25
CA LEU A 370 8.68 -1.32 -5.88
C LEU A 370 9.25 -2.74 -5.79
N SER A 371 9.01 -3.59 -6.79
CA SER A 371 9.73 -4.87 -6.97
C SER A 371 11.20 -4.72 -7.39
N THR A 372 11.68 -3.52 -7.72
CA THR A 372 13.08 -3.29 -8.13
C THR A 372 14.04 -3.51 -6.94
N PRO A 373 15.12 -4.31 -7.08
CA PRO A 373 16.00 -4.65 -5.97
C PRO A 373 16.69 -3.44 -5.31
N GLU A 374 16.95 -2.36 -6.06
CA GLU A 374 17.44 -1.09 -5.52
C GLU A 374 16.52 -0.53 -4.43
N ILE A 375 15.21 -0.57 -4.67
CA ILE A 375 14.20 -0.09 -3.72
C ILE A 375 14.00 -1.10 -2.60
N LEU A 376 13.89 -2.39 -2.91
CA LEU A 376 13.69 -3.44 -1.89
C LEU A 376 14.80 -3.43 -0.83
N ASN A 377 16.05 -3.15 -1.22
CA ASN A 377 17.18 -3.01 -0.31
C ASN A 377 17.08 -1.76 0.59
N GLN A 378 16.62 -0.62 0.05
CA GLN A 378 16.40 0.61 0.83
C GLN A 378 15.12 0.55 1.68
N LEU A 379 14.12 -0.24 1.23
CA LEU A 379 12.89 -0.56 1.92
C LEU A 379 12.97 -1.87 2.71
N LYS A 380 14.17 -2.36 3.03
CA LYS A 380 14.33 -3.52 3.90
C LYS A 380 13.56 -3.31 5.22
N ASP A 381 12.99 -4.38 5.74
CA ASP A 381 12.25 -4.45 7.01
C ASP A 381 10.88 -3.73 7.09
N THR A 382 10.34 -3.10 6.02
CA THR A 382 8.89 -2.77 6.01
C THR A 382 8.03 -3.99 5.74
N LYS A 383 6.82 -4.02 6.33
CA LYS A 383 5.75 -5.00 6.01
C LYS A 383 5.60 -5.19 4.50
N TYR A 384 5.57 -4.09 3.77
CA TYR A 384 5.45 -4.07 2.32
C TYR A 384 6.58 -4.81 1.57
N SER A 385 7.84 -4.69 2.02
CA SER A 385 8.96 -5.41 1.39
C SER A 385 8.85 -6.91 1.59
N LYS A 386 8.32 -7.36 2.75
CA LYS A 386 8.02 -8.78 3.00
C LYS A 386 6.89 -9.29 2.10
N GLU A 387 5.82 -8.51 1.94
CA GLU A 387 4.70 -8.84 1.03
C GLU A 387 5.15 -9.03 -0.43
N ILE A 388 5.96 -8.12 -0.97
CA ILE A 388 6.52 -8.28 -2.33
C ILE A 388 7.39 -9.53 -2.40
N GLN A 389 8.30 -9.72 -1.44
CA GLN A 389 9.22 -10.86 -1.45
C GLN A 389 8.47 -12.20 -1.38
N ALA A 390 7.40 -12.29 -0.59
CA ALA A 390 6.56 -13.47 -0.50
C ALA A 390 5.80 -13.73 -1.81
N LEU A 391 5.21 -12.71 -2.45
CA LEU A 391 4.54 -12.87 -3.75
C LEU A 391 5.52 -13.25 -4.86
N ASN A 392 6.68 -12.59 -4.95
CA ASN A 392 7.72 -12.93 -5.93
C ASN A 392 8.25 -14.36 -5.69
N ARG A 393 8.39 -14.78 -4.42
CA ARG A 393 8.78 -16.16 -4.07
C ARG A 393 7.69 -17.15 -4.48
N PHE A 394 6.42 -16.86 -4.20
CA PHE A 394 5.29 -17.71 -4.62
C PHE A 394 5.25 -17.87 -6.15
N GLN A 395 5.33 -16.77 -6.91
CA GLN A 395 5.37 -16.81 -8.38
C GLN A 395 6.55 -17.63 -8.89
N LYS A 396 7.74 -17.40 -8.33
CA LYS A 396 8.94 -18.16 -8.67
C LYS A 396 8.80 -19.66 -8.36
N MET A 397 8.22 -20.01 -7.21
CA MET A 397 7.95 -21.43 -6.86
C MET A 397 6.96 -22.07 -7.85
N MET A 398 5.94 -21.33 -8.31
CA MET A 398 4.99 -21.82 -9.31
C MET A 398 5.64 -22.05 -10.70
N GLU A 399 6.74 -21.36 -11.01
CA GLU A 399 7.55 -21.57 -12.22
C GLU A 399 8.57 -22.72 -12.07
N GLU A 400 9.16 -22.92 -10.89
CA GLU A 400 10.23 -23.92 -10.65
C GLU A 400 9.72 -25.28 -10.12
N ASP A 401 8.73 -25.31 -9.23
CA ASP A 401 8.19 -26.51 -8.57
C ASP A 401 6.68 -26.32 -8.25
N PRO A 402 5.77 -26.67 -9.18
CA PRO A 402 4.34 -26.42 -9.01
C PRO A 402 3.72 -27.20 -7.84
N LEU A 403 4.33 -28.30 -7.40
CA LEU A 403 3.85 -29.09 -6.25
C LEU A 403 4.11 -28.41 -4.90
N ARG A 404 4.83 -27.28 -4.87
CA ARG A 404 5.09 -26.49 -3.64
C ARG A 404 4.36 -25.15 -3.58
N ALA A 405 3.63 -24.77 -4.63
CA ALA A 405 2.92 -23.50 -4.71
C ALA A 405 1.43 -23.74 -4.95
N LEU A 406 0.62 -23.61 -3.90
CA LEU A 406 -0.83 -23.83 -3.96
C LEU A 406 -1.61 -22.52 -3.84
N TYR A 407 -2.75 -22.45 -4.51
CA TYR A 407 -3.72 -21.36 -4.35
C TYR A 407 -5.15 -21.91 -4.38
N GLY A 408 -6.08 -21.14 -3.81
CA GLY A 408 -7.47 -21.56 -3.62
C GLY A 408 -7.74 -22.14 -2.22
N GLU A 409 -8.95 -21.91 -1.71
CA GLU A 409 -9.40 -22.28 -0.37
C GLU A 409 -9.16 -23.77 -0.07
N VAL A 410 -9.74 -24.66 -0.88
CA VAL A 410 -9.73 -26.13 -0.66
C VAL A 410 -8.30 -26.70 -0.63
N HIS A 411 -7.44 -26.30 -1.57
CA HIS A 411 -6.07 -26.81 -1.63
C HIS A 411 -5.23 -26.37 -0.43
N VAL A 412 -5.41 -25.11 0.00
CA VAL A 412 -4.66 -24.57 1.14
C VAL A 412 -5.15 -25.15 2.47
N ASP A 413 -6.45 -25.43 2.62
CA ASP A 413 -6.99 -26.13 3.79
C ASP A 413 -6.38 -27.53 3.92
N ARG A 414 -6.43 -28.35 2.85
CA ARG A 414 -5.84 -29.71 2.81
C ARG A 414 -4.34 -29.73 3.12
N ALA A 415 -3.60 -28.74 2.63
CA ALA A 415 -2.18 -28.59 2.90
C ALA A 415 -1.91 -28.16 4.36
N ALA A 416 -2.81 -27.37 4.97
CA ALA A 416 -2.71 -26.97 6.37
C ALA A 416 -3.06 -28.11 7.33
N GLU A 417 -4.04 -28.95 7.00
CA GLU A 417 -4.36 -30.18 7.75
C GLU A 417 -3.17 -31.15 7.81
N ARG A 418 -2.42 -31.24 6.70
CA ARG A 418 -1.18 -32.03 6.61
C ARG A 418 0.06 -31.31 7.18
N ALA A 419 -0.09 -30.11 7.75
CA ALA A 419 0.99 -29.25 8.27
C ALA A 419 2.11 -28.94 7.24
N ALA A 420 1.78 -28.93 5.94
CA ALA A 420 2.72 -28.68 4.85
C ALA A 420 3.02 -27.19 4.61
N VAL A 421 2.19 -26.28 5.13
CA VAL A 421 2.24 -24.83 4.84
C VAL A 421 3.39 -24.15 5.58
N GLY A 422 4.42 -23.72 4.85
CA GLY A 422 5.54 -22.96 5.39
C GLY A 422 5.30 -21.45 5.41
N THR A 423 4.65 -20.91 4.37
CA THR A 423 4.24 -19.50 4.30
C THR A 423 2.82 -19.40 3.74
N LEU A 424 1.88 -18.86 4.53
CA LEU A 424 0.51 -18.56 4.11
C LEU A 424 0.40 -17.10 3.68
N LEU A 425 -0.11 -16.87 2.48
CA LEU A 425 -0.44 -15.56 1.93
C LEU A 425 -1.97 -15.43 1.93
N ILE A 426 -2.52 -14.52 2.72
CA ILE A 426 -3.98 -14.36 2.85
C ILE A 426 -4.39 -12.89 2.75
N SER A 427 -5.46 -12.63 1.98
CA SER A 427 -6.02 -11.29 1.79
C SER A 427 -6.98 -10.90 2.91
N ASP A 428 -6.91 -9.66 3.37
CA ASP A 428 -7.76 -9.16 4.46
C ASP A 428 -9.26 -9.12 4.13
N SER A 429 -9.61 -9.10 2.84
CA SER A 429 -10.99 -9.16 2.34
C SER A 429 -11.74 -10.42 2.78
N LEU A 430 -11.02 -11.54 2.95
CA LEU A 430 -11.59 -12.83 3.33
C LEU A 430 -12.04 -12.85 4.79
N PHE A 431 -11.32 -12.17 5.68
CA PHE A 431 -11.77 -11.96 7.06
C PHE A 431 -12.98 -11.01 7.15
N ARG A 432 -13.22 -10.17 6.13
CA ARG A 432 -14.41 -9.31 6.04
C ARG A 432 -15.63 -10.02 5.42
N ASN A 433 -15.50 -11.25 4.92
CA ASN A 433 -16.59 -11.96 4.23
C ASN A 433 -17.92 -11.84 5.02
N PRO A 434 -19.04 -11.44 4.40
CA PRO A 434 -20.33 -11.30 5.09
C PRO A 434 -20.78 -12.60 5.77
N ASP A 435 -20.36 -13.75 5.24
CA ASP A 435 -20.58 -15.06 5.84
C ASP A 435 -19.69 -15.27 7.09
N PRO A 436 -20.29 -15.42 8.29
CA PRO A 436 -19.54 -15.61 9.53
C PRO A 436 -18.85 -16.97 9.61
N GLU A 437 -19.33 -18.00 8.91
CA GLU A 437 -18.73 -19.34 8.93
C GLU A 437 -17.41 -19.35 8.18
N LYS A 438 -17.39 -18.77 6.97
CA LYS A 438 -16.16 -18.57 6.18
C LYS A 438 -15.14 -17.71 6.90
N ARG A 439 -15.57 -16.64 7.59
CA ARG A 439 -14.67 -15.83 8.43
C ARG A 439 -14.01 -16.69 9.51
N LYS A 440 -14.80 -17.47 10.26
CA LYS A 440 -14.29 -18.37 11.31
C LYS A 440 -13.36 -19.46 10.74
N LYS A 441 -13.63 -19.95 9.53
CA LYS A 441 -12.77 -20.91 8.81
C LYS A 441 -11.38 -20.33 8.53
N PHE A 442 -11.29 -19.16 7.90
CA PHE A 442 -10.00 -18.52 7.61
C PHE A 442 -9.21 -18.10 8.87
N ILE A 443 -9.90 -17.75 9.96
CA ILE A 443 -9.25 -17.52 11.27
C ILE A 443 -8.65 -18.82 11.81
N LYS A 444 -9.40 -19.93 11.81
CA LYS A 444 -8.87 -21.25 12.22
C LYS A 444 -7.69 -21.71 11.35
N LEU A 445 -7.75 -21.51 10.03
CA LEU A 445 -6.65 -21.79 9.11
C LEU A 445 -5.39 -21.00 9.49
N THR A 446 -5.55 -19.71 9.77
CA THR A 446 -4.46 -18.83 10.22
C THR A 446 -3.87 -19.28 11.56
N GLU A 447 -4.71 -19.62 12.54
CA GLU A 447 -4.28 -20.11 13.85
C GLU A 447 -3.57 -21.48 13.73
N SER A 448 -4.06 -22.38 12.88
CA SER A 448 -3.45 -23.69 12.61
C SER A 448 -2.04 -23.56 12.02
N VAL A 449 -1.88 -22.76 10.95
CA VAL A 449 -0.58 -22.55 10.32
C VAL A 449 0.43 -21.94 11.30
N GLN A 450 0.01 -20.99 12.14
CA GLN A 450 0.86 -20.43 13.19
C GLN A 450 1.22 -21.47 14.27
N GLN A 451 0.29 -22.36 14.64
CA GLN A 451 0.54 -23.42 15.62
C GLN A 451 1.58 -24.44 15.13
N PHE A 452 1.60 -24.75 13.83
CA PHE A 452 2.64 -25.60 13.21
C PHE A 452 3.94 -24.85 12.88
N GLY A 453 4.04 -23.56 13.21
CA GLY A 453 5.25 -22.75 13.03
C GLY A 453 5.43 -22.12 11.64
N GLY A 454 4.39 -22.14 10.79
CA GLY A 454 4.38 -21.47 9.50
C GLY A 454 4.24 -19.94 9.62
N GLU A 455 4.83 -19.21 8.68
CA GLU A 455 4.72 -17.74 8.61
C GLU A 455 3.38 -17.35 7.96
N VAL A 456 2.59 -16.49 8.60
CA VAL A 456 1.35 -15.96 8.00
C VAL A 456 1.51 -14.48 7.64
N LEU A 457 1.28 -14.15 6.37
CA LEU A 457 1.36 -12.80 5.82
C LEU A 457 -0.03 -12.34 5.38
N VAL A 458 -0.57 -11.35 6.09
CA VAL A 458 -1.88 -10.75 5.80
C VAL A 458 -1.73 -9.54 4.89
N PHE A 459 -2.15 -9.68 3.64
CA PHE A 459 -2.13 -8.66 2.60
C PHE A 459 -3.34 -7.74 2.71
N SER A 460 -3.15 -6.44 2.44
CA SER A 460 -4.27 -5.51 2.33
C SER A 460 -4.86 -5.53 0.93
N SER A 461 -6.14 -5.86 0.81
CA SER A 461 -6.93 -5.76 -0.43
C SER A 461 -7.00 -4.33 -0.98
N MET A 462 -6.75 -3.31 -0.15
CA MET A 462 -6.67 -1.90 -0.54
C MET A 462 -5.26 -1.47 -0.99
N HIS A 463 -4.39 -2.46 -1.21
CA HIS A 463 -3.03 -2.26 -1.66
C HIS A 463 -2.71 -3.12 -2.89
N SER A 464 -1.68 -2.72 -3.63
CA SER A 464 -1.43 -3.22 -4.98
C SER A 464 -0.78 -4.61 -5.01
N THR A 465 -0.22 -5.08 -3.89
CA THR A 465 0.15 -6.49 -3.64
C THR A 465 -1.09 -7.35 -3.36
N GLY A 466 -2.00 -6.90 -2.48
CA GLY A 466 -3.23 -7.62 -2.17
C GLY A 466 -4.19 -7.73 -3.35
N THR A 467 -4.18 -6.75 -4.27
CA THR A 467 -4.92 -6.85 -5.55
C THR A 467 -4.46 -8.06 -6.36
N ARG A 468 -3.14 -8.28 -6.50
CA ARG A 468 -2.58 -9.46 -7.18
C ARG A 468 -2.91 -10.77 -6.46
N LEU A 469 -2.92 -10.78 -5.13
CA LEU A 469 -3.34 -11.97 -4.38
C LEU A 469 -4.83 -12.25 -4.56
N ASN A 470 -5.68 -11.22 -4.65
CA ASN A 470 -7.12 -11.37 -4.92
C ASN A 470 -7.40 -11.92 -6.33
N GLU A 471 -6.58 -11.57 -7.33
CA GLU A 471 -6.60 -12.19 -8.67
C GLU A 471 -6.35 -13.71 -8.59
N LEU A 472 -5.57 -14.16 -7.59
CA LEU A 472 -5.31 -15.56 -7.24
C LEU A 472 -6.22 -16.08 -6.11
N THR A 473 -7.53 -15.77 -6.16
CA THR A 473 -8.57 -16.15 -5.18
C THR A 473 -8.46 -15.54 -3.77
N GLY A 474 -7.38 -14.82 -3.45
CA GLY A 474 -7.15 -14.21 -2.14
C GLY A 474 -6.44 -15.10 -1.11
N VAL A 475 -6.21 -16.38 -1.42
CA VAL A 475 -5.45 -17.33 -0.58
C VAL A 475 -4.43 -18.07 -1.41
N ALA A 476 -3.18 -18.06 -0.98
CA ALA A 476 -2.09 -18.86 -1.53
C ALA A 476 -1.15 -19.37 -0.42
N ALA A 477 -0.45 -20.47 -0.67
CA ALA A 477 0.49 -21.06 0.25
C ALA A 477 1.77 -21.52 -0.47
N ILE A 478 2.90 -21.32 0.20
CA ILE A 478 4.19 -21.92 -0.15
C ILE A 478 4.43 -23.06 0.83
N LEU A 479 4.63 -24.27 0.31
CA LEU A 479 4.81 -25.47 1.11
C LEU A 479 6.28 -25.72 1.48
N THR A 480 6.49 -26.44 2.58
CA THR A 480 7.82 -26.88 3.03
C THR A 480 8.32 -28.11 2.27
N TYR A 481 7.40 -28.94 1.75
CA TYR A 481 7.65 -30.11 0.93
C TYR A 481 6.63 -30.18 -0.23
N PRO A 482 6.94 -30.84 -1.35
CA PRO A 482 6.01 -30.94 -2.49
C PRO A 482 4.83 -31.82 -2.10
N LEU A 483 3.63 -31.39 -2.49
CA LEU A 483 2.37 -32.05 -2.17
C LEU A 483 1.59 -32.25 -3.48
N ASP A 484 1.35 -33.52 -3.83
CA ASP A 484 0.54 -33.85 -4.99
C ASP A 484 -0.94 -33.80 -4.61
N MET A 485 -1.60 -32.73 -5.06
CA MET A 485 -3.02 -32.52 -4.81
C MET A 485 -3.88 -33.50 -5.60
N GLU A 486 -3.46 -33.97 -6.79
CA GLU A 486 -4.26 -34.92 -7.57
C GLU A 486 -4.33 -36.28 -6.88
N LEU A 487 -3.26 -36.72 -6.22
CA LEU A 487 -3.24 -37.93 -5.40
C LEU A 487 -4.07 -37.78 -4.13
N ILE A 488 -3.97 -36.65 -3.43
CA ILE A 488 -4.79 -36.37 -2.23
C ILE A 488 -6.29 -36.33 -2.57
N ASP A 489 -6.64 -35.70 -3.68
CA ASP A 489 -8.01 -35.63 -4.16
C ASP A 489 -8.53 -37.01 -4.60
N GLN A 490 -7.66 -37.95 -4.97
CA GLN A 490 -8.04 -39.35 -5.18
C GLN A 490 -8.23 -40.10 -3.85
N GLU A 491 -7.27 -40.00 -2.91
CA GLU A 491 -7.33 -40.62 -1.59
C GLU A 491 -8.56 -40.17 -0.77
N GLU A 492 -8.99 -38.91 -0.88
CA GLU A 492 -10.16 -38.37 -0.17
C GLU A 492 -11.50 -38.63 -0.87
N ASN A 493 -11.49 -39.04 -2.14
CA ASN A 493 -12.71 -39.40 -2.90
C ASN A 493 -12.91 -40.92 -3.08
N GLU A 494 -11.96 -41.77 -2.64
CA GLU A 494 -12.24 -43.20 -2.49
C GLU A 494 -13.11 -43.46 -1.23
N PRO A 495 -14.20 -44.26 -1.34
CA PRO A 495 -15.25 -44.38 -0.31
C PRO A 495 -14.98 -45.39 0.82
#